data_AF-C6VZC0-F1
#
_entry.id   AF-C6VZC0-F1
#
_cell.length_a   1.000
_cell.length_b   1.000
_cell.length_c   1.000
_cell.angle_alpha   90.00
_cell.angle_beta   90.00
_cell.angle_gamma   90.00
#
_symmetry.space_group_name_H-M   'P 1'
#
loop_
_entity.id
_entity.type
_entity.pdbx_description
1 polymer ?
#
loop_
_entity_poly.entity_id
_entity_poly.type
_entity_poly.pdbx_seq_one_letter_code
_entity_poly.pdbx_strand_id
1 'polypeptide(L)'
;MKASPTFRGPQNVRASKILTLMIIAWMLIAGSCTETEVKEYDAAEPCFTKESLETVPWIKDELAWFQQPKMSFLMVSVYRYRGEYYLAFENVATSGPSIHIFNCSGQHLGELNINYNEFYDNVELMTVLLEGYY
;
A
#
# COMPACT_ATOMS: atom_id res chain seq x y z
N MET A 1 24.42 -18.72 74.66
CA MET A 1 24.56 -19.84 73.68
C MET A 1 23.33 -19.76 72.76
N LYS A 2 23.46 -19.41 71.46
CA LYS A 2 23.58 -20.29 70.27
C LYS A 2 22.51 -21.42 70.30
N ALA A 3 21.65 -21.70 69.30
CA ALA A 3 21.59 -21.28 67.90
C ALA A 3 20.18 -21.51 67.28
N SER A 4 20.06 -21.04 66.03
CA SER A 4 18.94 -20.77 65.10
C SER A 4 17.97 -21.89 64.67
N PRO A 5 16.89 -21.54 63.94
CA PRO A 5 15.69 -22.36 63.75
C PRO A 5 15.55 -23.04 62.37
N THR A 6 14.68 -24.05 62.38
CA THR A 6 13.75 -24.59 61.38
C THR A 6 13.91 -24.18 59.91
N PHE A 7 14.22 -25.18 59.08
CA PHE A 7 14.19 -25.16 57.61
C PHE A 7 12.73 -25.12 57.09
N ARG A 8 12.42 -24.12 56.24
CA ARG A 8 11.13 -23.91 55.56
C ARG A 8 11.02 -24.75 54.28
N GLY A 9 9.88 -25.40 54.08
CA GLY A 9 9.19 -25.59 52.80
C GLY A 9 7.71 -25.24 52.99
N PRO A 10 6.88 -24.93 51.95
CA PRO A 10 7.07 -25.22 50.52
C PRO A 10 6.89 -23.97 49.61
N GLN A 11 7.77 -23.79 48.62
CA GLN A 11 7.65 -22.75 47.59
C GLN A 11 7.30 -23.37 46.24
N ASN A 12 6.04 -23.69 45.94
CA ASN A 12 5.69 -24.20 44.59
C ASN A 12 4.30 -23.80 44.05
N VAL A 13 3.51 -22.97 44.75
CA VAL A 13 2.13 -22.65 44.30
C VAL A 13 1.99 -21.24 43.72
N ARG A 14 2.92 -20.32 44.02
CA ARG A 14 2.83 -18.92 43.57
C ARG A 14 3.39 -18.65 42.16
N ALA A 15 4.41 -19.40 41.73
CA ALA A 15 5.03 -19.18 40.41
C ALA A 15 4.10 -19.56 39.24
N SER A 16 3.26 -20.58 39.45
CA SER A 16 2.32 -21.08 38.43
C SER A 16 1.28 -20.03 38.01
N LYS A 17 0.69 -19.29 38.96
CA LYS A 17 -0.34 -18.29 38.67
C LYS A 17 0.18 -17.06 37.91
N ILE A 18 1.45 -16.70 38.13
CA ILE A 18 2.08 -15.55 37.46
C ILE A 18 2.40 -15.89 36.00
N LEU A 19 2.83 -17.13 35.74
CA LEU A 19 3.12 -17.60 34.40
C LEU A 19 1.85 -17.65 33.52
N THR A 20 0.71 -18.07 34.09
CA THR A 20 -0.57 -18.12 33.35
C THR A 20 -1.08 -16.72 32.96
N LEU A 21 -0.89 -15.72 33.83
CA LEU A 21 -1.28 -14.33 33.54
C LEU A 21 -0.45 -13.71 32.41
N MET A 22 0.85 -14.03 32.32
CA MET A 22 1.69 -13.52 31.24
C MET A 22 1.33 -14.11 29.87
N ILE A 23 0.90 -15.37 29.82
CA ILE A 23 0.51 -16.03 28.56
C ILE A 23 -0.81 -15.45 28.02
N ILE A 24 -1.78 -15.15 28.89
CA ILE A 24 -3.07 -14.54 28.49
C ILE A 24 -2.86 -13.10 27.99
N ALA A 25 -1.93 -12.35 28.59
CA ALA A 25 -1.60 -10.99 28.15
C ALA A 25 -1.00 -10.96 26.74
N TRP A 26 -0.23 -11.99 26.34
CA TRP A 26 0.34 -12.06 24.99
C TRP A 26 -0.68 -12.44 23.91
N MET A 27 -1.71 -13.21 24.23
CA MET A 27 -2.75 -13.56 23.26
C MET A 27 -3.65 -12.37 22.85
N LEU A 28 -3.71 -11.32 23.67
CA LEU A 28 -4.51 -10.12 23.38
C LEU A 28 -3.83 -9.15 22.40
N ILE A 29 -2.55 -9.36 22.05
CA ILE A 29 -1.81 -8.48 21.11
C ILE A 29 -1.92 -8.99 19.65
N ALA A 30 -2.41 -10.22 19.43
CA ALA A 30 -2.54 -10.80 18.09
C ALA A 30 -3.91 -10.54 17.42
N GLY A 31 -4.74 -9.66 17.98
CA GLY A 31 -6.11 -9.41 17.54
C GLY A 31 -6.37 -8.11 16.78
N SER A 32 -5.34 -7.40 16.33
CA SER A 32 -5.52 -6.25 15.44
C SER A 32 -5.29 -6.68 13.99
N CYS A 33 -6.14 -7.57 13.47
CA CYS A 33 -6.54 -7.42 12.08
C CYS A 33 -7.30 -6.09 12.03
N THR A 34 -6.57 -4.98 11.88
CA THR A 34 -7.13 -3.82 11.22
C THR A 34 -7.52 -4.33 9.85
N GLU A 35 -8.80 -4.69 9.72
CA GLU A 35 -9.50 -4.47 8.47
C GLU A 35 -9.09 -3.06 8.08
N THR A 36 -8.22 -2.95 7.08
CA THR A 36 -7.96 -1.70 6.41
C THR A 36 -9.30 -1.38 5.75
N GLU A 37 -10.23 -0.84 6.56
CA GLU A 37 -11.29 0.00 6.06
C GLU A 37 -10.56 0.97 5.16
N VAL A 38 -10.73 0.76 3.85
CA VAL A 38 -10.40 1.73 2.84
C VAL A 38 -11.14 2.96 3.30
N LYS A 39 -10.43 3.84 4.00
CA LYS A 39 -10.99 5.09 4.46
C LYS A 39 -11.43 5.75 3.17
N GLU A 40 -12.74 5.83 3.00
CA GLU A 40 -13.42 6.73 2.11
C GLU A 40 -13.10 8.13 2.64
N TYR A 41 -11.83 8.53 2.46
CA TYR A 41 -11.40 9.90 2.67
C TYR A 41 -12.11 10.65 1.57
N ASP A 42 -12.99 11.54 2.00
CA ASP A 42 -13.61 12.62 1.25
C ASP A 42 -12.50 13.58 0.76
N ALA A 43 -11.64 13.05 -0.10
CA ALA A 43 -10.58 13.72 -0.81
C ALA A 43 -11.19 14.13 -2.14
N ALA A 44 -10.97 15.37 -2.56
CA ALA A 44 -11.36 15.88 -3.86
C ALA A 44 -11.27 14.77 -4.91
N GLU A 45 -12.36 14.53 -5.65
CA GLU A 45 -12.46 13.42 -6.59
C GLU A 45 -11.19 13.37 -7.45
N PRO A 46 -10.56 12.19 -7.60
CA PRO A 46 -9.39 12.07 -8.44
C PRO A 46 -9.73 12.56 -9.85
N CYS A 47 -8.83 13.35 -10.44
CA CYS A 47 -8.98 13.82 -11.83
C CYS A 47 -8.97 12.67 -12.86
N PHE A 48 -8.65 11.46 -12.40
CA PHE A 48 -8.65 10.23 -13.18
C PHE A 48 -9.74 9.28 -12.68
N THR A 49 -10.64 8.94 -13.59
CA THR A 49 -11.74 8.00 -13.37
C THR A 49 -11.76 6.96 -14.48
N LYS A 50 -12.61 5.93 -14.37
CA LYS A 50 -12.81 4.99 -15.49
C LYS A 50 -13.30 5.70 -16.75
N GLU A 51 -14.17 6.70 -16.59
CA GLU A 51 -14.64 7.52 -17.72
C GLU A 51 -13.50 8.29 -18.39
N SER A 52 -12.49 8.74 -17.62
CA SER A 52 -11.33 9.44 -18.20
C SER A 52 -10.56 8.58 -19.20
N LEU A 53 -10.53 7.25 -19.02
CA LEU A 53 -9.92 6.30 -19.96
C LEU A 53 -10.64 6.25 -21.32
N GLU A 54 -11.90 6.67 -21.40
CA GLU A 54 -12.74 6.60 -22.60
C GLU A 54 -12.97 7.97 -23.25
N THR A 55 -12.83 9.04 -22.46
CA THR A 55 -13.23 10.40 -22.83
C THR A 55 -12.07 11.37 -23.03
N VAL A 56 -10.94 11.19 -22.32
CA VAL A 56 -9.80 12.11 -22.41
C VAL A 56 -8.86 11.65 -23.53
N PRO A 57 -8.65 12.45 -24.61
CA PRO A 57 -7.95 11.98 -25.81
C PRO A 57 -6.55 11.43 -25.56
N TRP A 58 -5.71 12.14 -24.79
CA TRP A 58 -4.33 11.70 -24.56
C TRP A 58 -4.26 10.42 -23.70
N ILE A 59 -5.19 10.23 -22.76
CA ILE A 59 -5.28 9.01 -21.95
C ILE A 59 -5.63 7.81 -22.84
N LYS A 60 -6.53 8.01 -23.80
CA LYS A 60 -6.92 6.96 -24.76
C LYS A 60 -5.76 6.57 -25.67
N ASP A 61 -5.03 7.56 -26.16
CA ASP A 61 -3.88 7.32 -27.04
C ASP A 61 -2.79 6.51 -26.31
N GLU A 62 -2.52 6.88 -25.05
CA GLU A 62 -1.60 6.14 -24.18
C GLU A 62 -2.11 4.71 -23.90
N LEU A 63 -3.38 4.57 -23.52
CA LEU A 63 -4.01 3.26 -23.27
C LEU A 63 -3.94 2.36 -24.52
N ALA A 64 -4.23 2.91 -25.70
CA ALA A 64 -4.20 2.18 -26.95
C ALA A 64 -2.79 1.68 -27.30
N TRP A 65 -1.74 2.42 -26.92
CA TRP A 65 -0.36 1.97 -27.08
C TRP A 65 -0.06 0.73 -26.23
N PHE A 66 -0.51 0.70 -24.97
CA PHE A 66 -0.34 -0.47 -24.10
C PHE A 66 -1.26 -1.64 -24.43
N GLN A 67 -2.35 -1.42 -25.15
CA GLN A 67 -3.28 -2.46 -25.59
C GLN A 67 -2.93 -3.04 -26.97
N GLN A 68 -1.75 -2.74 -27.51
CA GLN A 68 -1.26 -3.38 -28.72
C GLN A 68 -0.97 -4.88 -28.49
N PRO A 69 -1.10 -5.73 -29.52
CA PRO A 69 -0.82 -7.15 -29.37
C PRO A 69 0.60 -7.40 -28.82
N LYS A 70 0.70 -8.31 -27.85
CA LYS A 70 1.96 -8.76 -27.22
C LYS A 70 2.59 -7.74 -26.26
N MET A 71 1.82 -6.77 -25.79
CA MET A 71 2.28 -5.82 -24.78
C MET A 71 2.32 -6.43 -23.38
N SER A 72 1.77 -7.63 -23.15
CA SER A 72 1.78 -8.33 -21.84
C SER A 72 0.77 -7.73 -20.84
N PHE A 73 0.96 -7.98 -19.56
CA PHE A 73 0.09 -7.49 -18.49
C PHE A 73 0.20 -5.97 -18.34
N LEU A 74 -0.95 -5.29 -18.42
CA LEU A 74 -1.14 -3.87 -18.17
C LEU A 74 -1.97 -3.69 -16.90
N MET A 75 -1.53 -2.77 -16.03
CA MET A 75 -2.31 -2.23 -14.92
C MET A 75 -2.35 -0.71 -15.03
N VAL A 76 -3.53 -0.11 -14.88
CA VAL A 76 -3.73 1.34 -14.89
C VAL A 76 -4.23 1.77 -13.53
N SER A 77 -3.38 2.47 -12.78
CA SER A 77 -3.57 2.78 -11.37
C SER A 77 -3.60 4.28 -11.14
N VAL A 78 -4.41 4.73 -10.18
CA VAL A 78 -4.37 6.10 -9.66
C VAL A 78 -3.63 6.08 -8.33
N TYR A 79 -2.55 6.86 -8.26
CA TYR A 79 -1.75 7.08 -7.08
C TYR A 79 -1.98 8.47 -6.50
N ARG A 80 -1.75 8.61 -5.21
CA ARG A 80 -1.61 9.90 -4.53
C ARG A 80 -0.17 10.08 -4.08
N TYR A 81 0.43 11.21 -4.47
CA TYR A 81 1.79 11.58 -4.10
C TYR A 81 1.83 13.05 -3.71
N ARG A 82 2.34 13.34 -2.50
CA ARG A 82 2.41 14.71 -1.95
C ARG A 82 1.10 15.51 -2.02
N GLY A 83 -0.03 14.80 -1.94
CA GLY A 83 -1.37 15.40 -1.98
C GLY A 83 -1.99 15.55 -3.37
N GLU A 84 -1.26 15.24 -4.44
CA GLU A 84 -1.73 15.27 -5.82
C GLU A 84 -1.98 13.87 -6.37
N TYR A 85 -2.82 13.78 -7.42
CA TYR A 85 -3.15 12.51 -8.08
C TYR A 85 -2.34 12.29 -9.35
N TYR A 86 -1.96 11.04 -9.56
CA TYR A 86 -1.16 10.59 -10.68
C TYR A 86 -1.78 9.34 -11.30
N LEU A 87 -1.83 9.27 -12.63
CA LEU A 87 -2.24 8.10 -13.39
C LEU A 87 -1.00 7.37 -13.89
N ALA A 88 -0.85 6.10 -13.54
CA ALA A 88 0.25 5.26 -13.97
C ALA A 88 -0.25 4.16 -14.91
N PHE A 89 0.43 4.00 -16.04
CA PHE A 89 0.29 2.84 -16.92
C PHE A 89 1.49 1.91 -16.68
N GLU A 90 1.22 0.79 -16.03
CA GLU A 90 2.23 -0.12 -15.53
C GLU A 90 2.25 -1.40 -16.36
N ASN A 91 3.42 -1.71 -16.91
CA ASN A 91 3.63 -2.89 -17.71
C ASN A 91 5.05 -3.42 -17.48
N VAL A 92 5.17 -4.73 -17.26
CA VAL A 92 6.45 -5.37 -16.95
C VAL A 92 7.44 -5.39 -18.12
N ALA A 93 6.96 -5.20 -19.36
CA ALA A 93 7.76 -5.24 -20.57
C ALA A 93 8.28 -3.87 -21.00
N THR A 94 7.79 -2.78 -20.42
CA THR A 94 8.17 -1.42 -20.83
C THR A 94 9.43 -0.92 -20.14
N SER A 95 10.36 -0.41 -20.95
CA SER A 95 11.53 0.32 -20.45
C SER A 95 11.19 1.79 -20.20
N GLY A 96 11.64 2.34 -19.07
CA GLY A 96 11.43 3.76 -18.73
C GLY A 96 10.03 4.06 -18.16
N PRO A 97 9.57 3.35 -17.12
CA PRO A 97 8.19 3.45 -16.61
C PRO A 97 7.78 4.85 -16.13
N SER A 98 8.73 5.75 -15.83
CA SER A 98 8.45 7.11 -15.39
C SER A 98 7.74 8.00 -16.43
N ILE A 99 7.88 7.72 -17.72
CA ILE A 99 7.21 8.50 -18.77
C ILE A 99 5.72 8.15 -18.90
N HIS A 100 5.31 7.04 -18.28
CA HIS A 100 3.96 6.51 -18.31
C HIS A 100 3.18 6.81 -17.02
N ILE A 101 3.62 7.83 -16.27
CA ILE A 101 3.03 8.27 -15.01
C ILE A 101 2.78 9.77 -15.08
N PHE A 102 1.51 10.16 -15.07
CA PHE A 102 1.06 11.51 -15.42
C PHE A 102 0.31 12.19 -14.27
N ASN A 103 0.54 13.48 -14.05
CA ASN A 103 -0.32 14.29 -13.18
C ASN A 103 -1.63 14.66 -13.89
N CYS A 104 -2.57 15.30 -13.17
CA CYS A 104 -3.85 15.74 -13.72
C CYS A 104 -3.75 16.68 -14.95
N SER A 105 -2.59 17.30 -15.17
CA SER A 105 -2.33 18.17 -16.34
C SER A 105 -1.76 17.41 -17.54
N GLY A 106 -1.59 16.09 -17.44
CA GLY A 106 -0.99 15.25 -18.48
C GLY A 106 0.54 15.33 -18.56
N GLN A 107 1.20 15.89 -17.54
CA GLN A 107 2.67 15.97 -17.49
C GLN A 107 3.23 14.72 -16.83
N HIS A 108 4.27 14.13 -17.42
CA HIS A 108 4.87 12.93 -16.88
C HIS A 108 5.88 13.22 -15.75
N LEU A 109 6.22 12.23 -14.90
CA LEU A 109 7.14 12.44 -13.76
C LEU A 109 8.47 13.10 -14.16
N GLY A 110 9.03 12.71 -15.32
CA GLY A 110 10.25 13.31 -15.84
C GLY A 110 10.18 14.83 -16.10
N GLU A 111 9.04 15.34 -16.59
CA GLU A 111 8.82 16.79 -16.80
C GLU A 111 8.68 17.53 -15.47
N LEU A 112 8.12 16.84 -14.46
CA LEU A 112 7.94 17.35 -13.11
C LEU A 112 9.23 17.28 -12.27
N ASN A 113 10.33 16.74 -12.82
CA ASN A 113 11.57 16.44 -12.10
C ASN A 113 11.34 15.57 -10.84
N ILE A 114 10.33 14.70 -10.86
CA ILE A 114 10.05 13.74 -9.79
C ILE A 114 10.82 12.45 -10.10
N ASN A 115 11.59 11.97 -9.12
CA ASN A 115 12.33 10.72 -9.30
C ASN A 115 11.38 9.52 -9.23
N TYR A 116 11.56 8.55 -10.13
CA TYR A 116 10.72 7.36 -10.20
C TYR A 116 10.72 6.54 -8.90
N ASN A 117 11.89 6.26 -8.33
CA ASN A 117 11.98 5.45 -7.12
C ASN A 117 11.40 6.22 -5.93
N GLU A 118 11.71 7.52 -5.83
CA GLU A 118 11.14 8.37 -4.80
C GLU A 118 9.60 8.40 -4.86
N PHE A 119 9.03 8.49 -6.06
CA PHE A 119 7.59 8.42 -6.25
C PHE A 119 7.04 7.11 -5.70
N TYR A 120 7.54 5.96 -6.16
CA TYR A 120 7.04 4.65 -5.71
C TYR A 120 7.29 4.33 -4.23
N ASP A 121 8.35 4.88 -3.64
CA ASP A 121 8.63 4.74 -2.21
C ASP A 121 7.64 5.51 -1.32
N ASN A 122 6.88 6.47 -1.89
CA ASN A 122 6.08 7.44 -1.14
C ASN A 122 4.65 7.63 -1.67
N VAL A 123 4.19 6.81 -2.62
CA VAL A 123 2.82 6.88 -3.13
C VAL A 123 1.84 6.08 -2.30
N GLU A 124 0.59 6.52 -2.33
CA GLU A 124 -0.57 5.77 -1.85
C GLU A 124 -1.38 5.31 -3.08
N LEU A 125 -1.64 4.00 -3.20
CA LEU A 125 -2.54 3.48 -4.24
C LEU A 125 -3.97 3.85 -3.87
N MET A 126 -4.63 4.62 -4.73
CA MET A 126 -6.01 5.07 -4.52
C MET A 126 -7.01 4.11 -5.16
N THR A 127 -6.80 3.76 -6.43
CA THR A 127 -7.69 2.85 -7.17
C THR A 127 -7.00 2.25 -8.39
N VAL A 128 -7.47 1.07 -8.81
CA VAL A 128 -7.10 0.44 -10.08
C VAL A 128 -8.27 0.63 -11.05
N LEU A 129 -8.01 1.31 -12.17
CA LEU A 129 -9.03 1.62 -13.17
C LEU A 129 -9.18 0.49 -14.19
N LEU A 130 -8.08 -0.18 -14.53
CA LEU A 130 -8.02 -1.26 -15.51
C LEU A 130 -6.86 -2.20 -15.19
N GLU A 131 -7.07 -3.51 -15.37
CA GLU A 131 -6.02 -4.53 -15.32
C GLU A 131 -6.31 -5.64 -16.34
N GLY A 132 -5.28 -6.19 -16.99
CA GLY A 132 -5.47 -7.28 -17.96
C GLY A 132 -4.25 -7.59 -18.84
N TYR A 133 -4.34 -8.69 -19.59
CA TYR A 133 -3.34 -9.09 -20.58
C TYR A 133 -3.77 -8.69 -21.99
N TYR A 134 -2.85 -8.10 -22.76
CA TYR A 134 -3.06 -7.61 -24.13
C TYR A 134 -1.94 -8.06 -25.11
#